data_AF-M3GZE7-F1
#
_entry.id   AF-M3GZE7-F1
#
_cell.length_a   1.000
_cell.length_b   1.000
_cell.length_c   1.000
_cell.angle_alpha   90.00
_cell.angle_beta   90.00
_cell.angle_gamma   90.00
#
_symmetry.space_group_name_H-M   'P 1'
#
loop_
_entity.id
_entity.type
_entity.pdbx_description
1 polymer ?
#
loop_
_entity_poly.entity_id
_entity_poly.type
_entity_poly.pdbx_seq_one_letter_code
_entity_poly.pdbx_strand_id
1 'polypeptide(L)'
;MTDAKGRHDIYTMVVLGFQNPIVASSYIFAMLLLATHISHGVASVFQTLGLNTPYFSGKIKAGAILFALLIFIGNTSIPLSILLGYVHP
;
A
#
# COMPACT_ATOMS: atom_id res chain seq x y z
N MET A 1 -7.69 24.83 -4.33
CA MET A 1 -8.20 23.77 -5.22
C MET A 1 -9.52 23.34 -4.62
N THR A 2 -10.61 23.75 -5.24
CA THR A 2 -11.96 23.67 -4.67
C THR A 2 -12.89 23.16 -5.77
N ASP A 3 -13.65 22.10 -5.50
CA ASP A 3 -14.62 21.49 -6.43
C ASP A 3 -15.75 22.50 -6.78
N ALA A 4 -16.53 22.21 -7.82
CA ALA A 4 -17.67 22.98 -8.31
C ALA A 4 -18.70 23.34 -7.20
N LYS A 5 -18.70 22.62 -6.07
CA LYS A 5 -19.54 22.86 -4.90
C LYS A 5 -18.85 23.67 -3.78
N GLY A 6 -17.69 24.26 -4.02
CA GLY A 6 -16.96 25.08 -3.04
C GLY A 6 -16.28 24.26 -1.92
N ARG A 7 -16.06 22.95 -2.12
CA ARG A 7 -15.39 22.05 -1.16
C ARG A 7 -13.95 21.79 -1.59
N HIS A 8 -13.03 21.52 -0.65
CA HIS A 8 -11.65 21.16 -1.02
C HIS A 8 -11.64 19.96 -1.99
N ASP A 9 -10.98 20.16 -3.12
CA ASP A 9 -10.83 19.14 -4.15
C ASP A 9 -9.66 18.21 -3.81
N ILE A 10 -9.96 17.22 -2.97
CA ILE A 10 -8.98 16.25 -2.50
C ILE A 10 -8.47 15.40 -3.66
N TYR A 11 -9.31 15.10 -4.64
CA TYR A 11 -8.93 14.31 -5.81
C TYR A 11 -7.81 15.01 -6.58
N THR A 12 -8.02 16.28 -6.95
CA THR A 12 -7.00 17.06 -7.67
C THR A 12 -5.73 17.24 -6.84
N MET A 13 -5.85 17.45 -5.53
CA MET A 13 -4.66 17.54 -4.66
C MET A 13 -3.83 16.26 -4.64
N VAL A 14 -4.49 15.10 -4.59
CA VAL A 14 -3.82 13.80 -4.61
C VAL A 14 -3.16 13.54 -5.97
N VAL A 15 -3.88 13.80 -7.07
CA VAL A 15 -3.36 13.62 -8.44
C VAL A 15 -2.14 14.53 -8.66
N LEU A 16 -2.23 15.81 -8.31
CA LEU A 16 -1.10 16.75 -8.44
C LEU A 16 0.08 16.39 -7.53
N GLY A 17 -0.19 15.86 -6.33
CA GLY A 17 0.86 15.39 -5.42
C GLY A 17 1.66 14.21 -5.99
N PHE A 18 0.97 13.24 -6.59
CA PHE A 18 1.59 12.05 -7.17
C PHE A 18 2.12 12.23 -8.60
N GLN A 19 1.79 13.34 -9.27
CA GLN A 19 2.45 13.73 -10.53
C GLN A 19 3.95 14.01 -10.35
N ASN A 20 4.38 14.35 -9.13
CA ASN A 20 5.81 14.49 -8.86
C ASN A 20 6.47 13.11 -8.73
N PRO A 21 7.39 12.72 -9.65
CA PRO A 21 8.01 11.41 -9.65
C PRO A 21 8.80 11.10 -8.38
N ILE A 22 9.34 12.12 -7.70
CA ILE A 22 10.07 11.96 -6.43
C ILE A 22 9.10 11.56 -5.31
N VAL A 23 7.93 12.20 -5.24
CA VAL A 23 6.89 11.91 -4.23
C VAL A 23 6.31 10.52 -4.47
N ALA A 24 6.00 10.18 -5.73
CA ALA A 24 5.51 8.87 -6.08
C ALA A 24 6.54 7.76 -5.78
N SER A 25 7.82 7.99 -6.11
CA SER A 25 8.88 7.01 -5.85
C SER A 25 9.12 6.80 -4.34
N SER A 26 9.12 7.88 -3.54
CA SER A 26 9.26 7.77 -2.09
C SER A 26 8.07 7.05 -1.45
N TYR A 27 6.86 7.26 -1.96
CA TYR A 27 5.67 6.52 -1.54
C TYR A 27 5.77 5.03 -1.87
N ILE A 28 6.20 4.67 -3.07
CA ILE A 28 6.40 3.25 -3.45
C ILE A 28 7.44 2.61 -2.54
N PHE A 29 8.53 3.30 -2.23
CA PHE A 29 9.53 2.82 -1.29
C PHE A 29 8.95 2.64 0.13
N ALA A 30 8.15 3.59 0.61
CA ALA A 30 7.45 3.45 1.89
C ALA A 30 6.48 2.25 1.90
N MET A 31 5.80 2.00 0.78
CA MET A 31 4.92 0.83 0.64
C MET A 31 5.69 -0.49 0.67
N LEU A 32 6.92 -0.55 0.14
CA LEU A 32 7.79 -1.73 0.29
C LEU A 32 8.13 -1.98 1.77
N LEU A 33 8.51 -0.94 2.51
CA LEU A 33 8.79 -1.05 3.95
C LEU A 33 7.54 -1.49 4.74
N LEU A 34 6.37 -1.00 4.37
CA LEU A 34 5.12 -1.44 4.98
C LEU A 34 4.81 -2.91 4.67
N ALA A 35 5.05 -3.35 3.44
CA ALA A 35 4.84 -4.74 3.06
C ALA A 35 5.74 -5.69 3.87
N THR A 36 7.02 -5.35 4.04
CA THR A 36 7.93 -6.15 4.89
C THR A 36 7.46 -6.12 6.34
N HIS A 37 7.09 -4.95 6.88
CA HIS A 37 6.57 -4.80 8.24
C HIS A 37 5.33 -5.69 8.50
N ILE A 38 4.34 -5.68 7.60
CA ILE A 38 3.14 -6.52 7.72
C ILE A 38 3.49 -7.99 7.62
N SER A 39 4.36 -8.39 6.68
CA SER A 39 4.74 -9.80 6.52
C SER A 39 5.38 -10.40 7.79
N HIS A 40 6.19 -9.61 8.50
CA HIS A 40 6.80 -10.01 9.77
C HIS A 40 5.86 -9.83 10.96
N GLY A 41 5.07 -8.75 11.00
CA GLY A 41 4.14 -8.44 12.08
C GLY A 41 2.99 -9.44 12.19
N VAL A 42 2.43 -9.85 11.05
CA VAL A 42 1.40 -10.89 10.99
C VAL A 42 1.95 -12.20 11.55
N ALA A 43 3.16 -12.63 11.16
CA ALA A 43 3.75 -13.83 11.75
C ALA A 43 3.87 -13.75 13.28
N SER A 44 4.23 -12.57 13.83
CA SER A 44 4.33 -12.34 15.27
C SER A 44 2.97 -12.41 16.00
N VAL A 45 1.93 -11.77 15.46
CA VAL A 45 0.58 -11.79 16.08
C VAL A 45 0.03 -13.21 16.15
N PHE A 46 0.20 -13.99 15.08
CA PHE A 46 -0.25 -15.38 15.05
C PHE A 46 0.58 -16.28 15.98
N GLN A 47 1.85 -15.92 16.25
CA GLN A 47 2.66 -16.57 17.27
C GLN A 47 2.15 -16.29 18.69
N THR A 48 1.83 -15.03 19.01
CA THR A 48 1.29 -14.65 20.33
C THR A 48 -0.08 -15.27 20.60
N LEU A 49 -0.92 -15.44 19.58
CA LEU A 49 -2.24 -16.07 19.70
C LEU A 49 -2.19 -17.60 19.85
N GLY A 50 -1.00 -18.21 19.87
CA GLY A 50 -0.83 -19.66 20.07
C GLY A 50 -1.14 -20.51 18.82
N LEU A 51 -1.38 -19.89 17.66
CA LEU A 51 -1.66 -20.58 16.38
C LEU A 51 -0.38 -21.05 15.67
N ASN A 52 0.79 -20.92 16.31
CA ASN A 52 2.08 -21.32 15.78
C ASN A 52 2.35 -22.82 15.92
N THR A 53 1.51 -23.65 15.31
CA THR A 53 1.82 -25.06 15.08
C THR A 53 2.74 -25.17 13.85
N PRO A 54 3.80 -26.00 13.85
CA PRO A 54 4.73 -26.15 12.72
C PRO A 54 4.05 -26.52 11.38
N TYR A 55 2.85 -27.10 11.43
CA TYR A 55 2.01 -27.37 10.25
C TYR A 55 1.34 -26.11 9.66
N PHE A 56 0.96 -25.14 10.51
CA PHE A 56 0.26 -23.91 10.08
C PHE A 56 1.21 -22.73 9.88
N SER A 57 2.39 -22.72 10.50
CA SER A 57 3.34 -21.60 10.42
C SER A 57 3.73 -21.26 8.97
N GLY A 58 3.93 -22.27 8.11
CA GLY A 58 4.21 -22.08 6.69
C GLY A 58 3.05 -21.43 5.92
N LYS A 59 1.81 -21.86 6.20
CA LYS A 59 0.60 -21.31 5.55
C LYS A 59 0.30 -19.89 6.01
N ILE A 60 0.48 -19.60 7.30
CA ILE A 60 0.30 -18.26 7.87
C ILE A 60 1.33 -17.31 7.28
N LYS A 61 2.60 -17.73 7.16
CA LYS A 61 3.65 -16.91 6.54
C LYS A 61 3.36 -16.65 5.06
N ALA A 62 2.92 -17.66 4.31
CA ALA A 62 2.53 -17.49 2.91
C ALA A 62 1.33 -16.53 2.76
N GLY A 63 0.31 -16.67 3.62
CA GLY A 63 -0.84 -15.76 3.66
C GLY A 63 -0.46 -14.33 4.03
N ALA A 64 0.46 -14.15 4.98
CA ALA A 64 0.99 -12.84 5.38
C ALA A 64 1.72 -12.15 4.22
N ILE A 65 2.55 -12.89 3.48
CA ILE A 65 3.25 -12.38 2.30
C ILE A 65 2.25 -12.01 1.20
N LEU A 66 1.27 -12.88 0.92
CA LEU A 66 0.24 -12.61 -0.08
C LEU A 66 -0.56 -11.35 0.28
N PHE A 67 -0.97 -11.21 1.53
CA PHE A 67 -1.70 -10.04 2.02
C PHE A 67 -0.87 -8.76 1.91
N ALA A 68 0.40 -8.80 2.31
CA ALA A 68 1.33 -7.69 2.15
C ALA A 68 1.51 -7.30 0.67
N LEU A 69 1.62 -8.29 -0.22
CA LEU A 69 1.76 -8.07 -1.66
C LEU A 69 0.49 -7.44 -2.27
N LEU A 70 -0.70 -7.85 -1.85
CA LEU A 70 -1.96 -7.26 -2.29
C LEU A 70 -2.05 -5.78 -1.89
N ILE A 71 -1.69 -5.45 -0.65
CA ILE A 71 -1.65 -4.05 -0.17
C ILE A 71 -0.63 -3.24 -0.96
N PHE A 72 0.56 -3.80 -1.20
CA PHE A 72 1.61 -3.15 -1.97
C PHE A 72 1.14 -2.85 -3.40
N ILE A 73 0.71 -3.86 -4.15
CA ILE A 73 0.26 -3.70 -5.54
C ILE A 73 -0.96 -2.77 -5.61
N GLY A 74 -1.94 -2.95 -4.73
CA GLY A 74 -3.15 -2.13 -4.70
C GLY A 74 -2.82 -0.64 -4.48
N ASN A 75 -2.02 -0.32 -3.47
CA ASN A 75 -1.68 1.07 -3.17
C ASN A 75 -0.68 1.67 -4.16
N THR A 76 0.30 0.89 -4.64
CA THR A 76 1.26 1.35 -5.66
C THR A 76 0.59 1.56 -7.02
N SER A 77 -0.49 0.86 -7.35
CA SER A 77 -1.21 1.07 -8.62
C SER A 77 -1.71 2.50 -8.80
N ILE A 78 -2.09 3.18 -7.71
CA ILE A 78 -2.61 4.55 -7.70
C ILE A 78 -1.56 5.55 -8.23
N PRO A 79 -0.40 5.77 -7.58
CA PRO A 79 0.62 6.68 -8.07
C PRO A 79 1.20 6.24 -9.42
N LEU A 80 1.27 4.92 -9.70
CA LEU A 80 1.72 4.43 -11.00
C LEU A 80 0.78 4.87 -12.13
N SER A 81 -0.54 4.78 -11.91
CA SER A 81 -1.54 5.20 -12.90
C SER A 81 -1.51 6.71 -13.18
N ILE A 82 -1.19 7.51 -12.15
CA ILE A 82 -1.03 8.97 -12.24
C ILE A 82 0.26 9.31 -13.01
N LEU A 83 1.37 8.63 -12.70
CA LEU A 83 2.66 8.79 -13.39
C LEU A 83 2.60 8.43 -14.88
N LEU A 84 1.88 7.36 -15.21
CA LEU A 84 1.71 6.89 -16.59
C LEU A 84 0.72 7.73 -17.40
N GLY A 85 0.06 8.73 -16.78
CA GLY A 85 -0.89 9.60 -17.46
C GLY A 85 -2.23 8.94 -17.77
N TYR A 86 -2.57 7.82 -17.12
CA TYR A 86 -3.90 7.23 -17.24
C TYR A 86 -4.95 8.00 -16.41
N VAL A 87 -4.51 8.74 -15.39
CA VAL A 87 -5.37 9.52 -14.50
C VAL A 87 -4.97 10.99 -14.59
N HIS A 88 -5.93 11.82 -14.98
CA HIS A 88 -5.79 13.27 -15.07
C HIS A 88 -6.72 13.96 -14.05
N PRO A 89 -6.31 15.15 -13.56
CA PRO A 89 -7.16 15.98 -12.70
C PRO A 89 -8.41 16.47 -13.43
#